data_AF-A0A847VBS9-F1
#
_entry.id   AF-A0A847VBS9-F1
#
_cell.length_a   1.000
_cell.length_b   1.000
_cell.length_c   1.000
_cell.angle_alpha   90.00
_cell.angle_beta   90.00
_cell.angle_gamma   90.00
#
_symmetry.space_group_name_H-M   'P 1'
#
loop_
_entity.id
_entity.type
_entity.pdbx_description
1 polymer ?
#
loop_
_entity_poly.entity_id
_entity_poly.type
_entity_poly.pdbx_seq_one_letter_code
_entity_poly.pdbx_strand_id
1 'polypeptide(L)'
;MTDQPRPKAGRNQSIKRKSPPKPAEEPGTALWKKVLYVTVGILFVVLMVVSSMGTSWLNIFQTVQPGAVVLTDVTIRDDLNRPVLTTSETIYSSALEENRTVFLVSPLVVDAGEGSSGSGRSLPILAPQSGANYTLFAQEYSAIATGVVGLHTGGTATVRLDGNVTDERFYSVEEFEQLGGDFANATIGTELVLAFIENPEALYDNTTAPSYAVRTTHVVNRSTDSVTLRFSHATADLTVSNVRSG
;
A
#
# COMPACT_ATOMS: atom_id res chain seq x y z
N MET A 1 -5.34 -93.73 92.21
CA MET A 1 -4.20 -92.80 92.04
C MET A 1 -4.65 -91.73 91.06
N THR A 2 -5.29 -90.66 91.58
CA THR A 2 -4.72 -89.31 91.90
C THR A 2 -4.49 -88.48 90.62
N ASP A 3 -4.78 -87.19 90.49
CA ASP A 3 -5.55 -86.11 91.14
C ASP A 3 -5.45 -84.90 90.15
N GLN A 4 -6.31 -83.88 90.25
CA GLN A 4 -6.52 -82.68 89.38
C GLN A 4 -5.30 -81.69 89.20
N PRO A 5 -5.38 -80.43 88.63
CA PRO A 5 -6.45 -79.59 87.99
C PRO A 5 -6.06 -78.72 86.72
N ARG A 6 -7.01 -77.86 86.26
CA ARG A 6 -7.03 -76.88 85.12
C ARG A 6 -6.01 -75.70 85.19
N PRO A 7 -5.85 -74.83 84.13
CA PRO A 7 -6.63 -73.56 84.02
C PRO A 7 -6.92 -73.02 82.57
N LYS A 8 -7.57 -71.82 82.49
CA LYS A 8 -8.20 -71.12 81.33
C LYS A 8 -7.26 -70.20 80.50
N ALA A 9 -7.73 -69.79 79.31
CA ALA A 9 -7.81 -68.39 78.75
C ALA A 9 -7.21 -68.15 77.34
N GLY A 10 -7.86 -67.28 76.54
CA GLY A 10 -7.22 -66.56 75.42
C GLY A 10 -8.08 -66.25 74.17
N ARG A 11 -8.70 -65.06 74.11
CA ARG A 11 -9.29 -64.43 72.91
C ARG A 11 -8.18 -63.85 72.02
N ASN A 12 -8.35 -63.83 70.68
CA ASN A 12 -7.78 -62.76 69.85
C ASN A 12 -8.54 -62.55 68.52
N GLN A 13 -8.71 -61.28 68.15
CA GLN A 13 -9.49 -60.75 67.01
C GLN A 13 -8.59 -60.33 65.83
N SER A 14 -9.26 -60.08 64.69
CA SER A 14 -8.96 -59.07 63.64
C SER A 14 -7.92 -59.46 62.56
N ILE A 15 -8.00 -59.14 61.26
CA ILE A 15 -8.58 -57.98 60.51
C ILE A 15 -8.97 -58.43 59.07
N LYS A 16 -10.17 -58.04 58.57
CA LYS A 16 -10.53 -58.07 57.13
C LYS A 16 -10.25 -56.71 56.49
N ARG A 17 -9.42 -56.66 55.45
CA ARG A 17 -9.19 -55.45 54.63
C ARG A 17 -10.37 -55.19 53.68
N LYS A 18 -10.85 -53.94 53.64
CA LYS A 18 -11.90 -53.42 52.76
C LYS A 18 -11.29 -52.93 51.44
N SER A 19 -11.88 -53.31 50.32
CA SER A 19 -11.56 -52.80 48.97
C SER A 19 -12.01 -51.33 48.80
N PRO A 20 -11.36 -50.53 47.93
CA PRO A 20 -11.73 -49.14 47.71
C PRO A 20 -13.03 -49.01 46.86
N PRO A 21 -13.81 -47.93 47.02
CA PRO A 21 -15.05 -47.73 46.27
C PRO A 21 -14.76 -47.26 44.84
N LYS A 22 -15.52 -47.77 43.86
CA LYS A 22 -15.57 -47.25 42.49
C LYS A 22 -16.18 -45.84 42.47
N PRO A 23 -15.72 -44.92 41.61
CA PRO A 23 -16.39 -43.63 41.40
C PRO A 23 -17.77 -43.86 40.77
N ALA A 24 -18.77 -43.13 41.24
CA ALA A 24 -20.12 -43.13 40.70
C ALA A 24 -20.16 -42.44 39.32
N GLU A 25 -20.79 -43.09 38.34
CA GLU A 25 -21.21 -42.47 37.08
C GLU A 25 -22.34 -41.47 37.37
N GLU A 26 -22.09 -40.17 37.20
CA GLU A 26 -23.15 -39.17 37.14
C GLU A 26 -23.69 -39.04 35.70
N PRO A 27 -25.02 -38.96 35.52
CA PRO A 27 -25.67 -39.04 34.23
C PRO A 27 -25.40 -37.79 33.36
N GLY A 28 -25.36 -37.97 32.04
CA GLY A 28 -24.91 -37.02 31.00
C GLY A 28 -25.61 -35.65 30.88
N THR A 29 -26.41 -35.22 31.86
CA THR A 29 -27.04 -33.90 31.90
C THR A 29 -26.10 -32.78 32.37
N ALA A 30 -25.14 -33.10 33.25
CA ALA A 30 -24.15 -32.13 33.74
C ALA A 30 -23.10 -31.79 32.68
N LEU A 31 -22.74 -32.76 31.84
CA LEU A 31 -21.83 -32.57 30.70
C LEU A 31 -22.48 -31.72 29.60
N TRP A 32 -23.75 -31.94 29.28
CA TRP A 32 -24.44 -31.20 28.23
C TRP A 32 -24.63 -29.71 28.57
N LYS A 33 -24.95 -29.40 29.84
CA LYS A 33 -25.00 -28.02 30.32
C LYS A 33 -23.63 -27.33 30.23
N LYS A 34 -22.54 -28.01 30.60
CA LYS A 34 -21.17 -27.46 30.46
C LYS A 34 -20.81 -27.18 29.01
N VAL A 35 -21.15 -28.06 28.07
CA VAL A 35 -20.92 -27.84 26.63
C VAL A 35 -21.71 -26.64 26.13
N LEU A 36 -22.98 -26.49 26.53
CA LEU A 36 -23.80 -25.34 26.15
C LEU A 36 -23.20 -24.02 26.64
N TYR A 37 -22.80 -23.94 27.91
CA TYR A 37 -22.18 -22.72 28.47
C TYR A 37 -20.85 -22.39 27.81
N VAL A 38 -20.03 -23.39 27.51
CA VAL A 38 -18.76 -23.18 26.79
C VAL A 38 -19.01 -22.68 25.36
N THR A 39 -20.02 -23.22 24.67
CA THR A 39 -20.36 -22.81 23.30
C THR A 39 -20.90 -21.36 23.27
N VAL A 40 -21.77 -21.00 24.21
CA VAL A 40 -22.28 -19.63 24.35
C VAL A 40 -21.16 -18.66 24.75
N GLY A 41 -20.25 -19.07 25.64
CA GLY A 41 -19.09 -18.28 26.03
C GLY A 41 -18.16 -17.99 24.85
N ILE A 42 -17.84 -19.01 24.03
CA ILE A 42 -17.03 -18.84 22.82
C ILE A 42 -17.75 -17.92 21.82
N LEU A 43 -19.06 -18.12 21.59
CA LEU A 43 -19.83 -17.29 20.66
C LEU A 43 -19.85 -15.82 21.10
N PHE A 44 -19.98 -15.57 22.41
CA PHE A 44 -19.96 -14.22 22.97
C PHE A 44 -18.60 -13.54 22.79
N VAL A 45 -17.51 -14.27 23.02
CA VAL A 45 -16.14 -13.76 22.78
C VAL A 45 -15.93 -13.46 21.29
N VAL A 46 -16.37 -14.34 20.39
CA VAL A 46 -16.29 -14.11 18.94
C VAL A 46 -17.10 -12.87 18.53
N LEU A 47 -18.33 -12.72 19.04
CA LEU A 47 -19.16 -11.53 18.80
C LEU A 47 -18.54 -10.25 19.34
N MET A 48 -17.86 -10.30 20.50
CA MET A 48 -17.13 -9.16 21.04
C MET A 48 -15.94 -8.77 20.14
N VAL A 49 -15.18 -9.76 19.63
CA VAL A 49 -14.07 -9.51 18.72
C VAL A 49 -14.59 -8.94 17.39
N VAL A 50 -15.62 -9.53 16.80
CA VAL A 50 -16.23 -9.05 15.55
C VAL A 50 -16.86 -7.66 15.72
N SER A 51 -17.54 -7.40 16.84
CA SER A 51 -18.07 -6.07 17.16
C SER A 51 -16.95 -5.04 17.39
N SER A 52 -15.82 -5.46 17.96
CA SER A 52 -14.64 -4.58 18.14
C SER A 52 -13.93 -4.27 16.82
N MET A 53 -14.03 -5.15 15.82
CA MET A 53 -13.53 -4.92 14.46
C MET A 53 -14.43 -3.97 13.64
N GLY A 54 -15.61 -3.60 14.16
CA GLY A 54 -16.50 -2.62 13.53
C GLY A 54 -16.92 -2.99 12.11
N THR A 55 -17.29 -2.00 11.29
CA THR A 55 -17.61 -2.18 9.86
C THR A 55 -16.38 -2.24 8.96
N SER A 56 -15.14 -2.15 9.50
CA SER A 56 -13.90 -2.12 8.70
C SER A 56 -13.70 -3.37 7.83
N TRP A 57 -14.15 -4.54 8.29
CA TRP A 57 -14.08 -5.77 7.48
C TRP A 57 -15.03 -5.75 6.27
N LEU A 58 -16.09 -4.94 6.28
CA LEU A 58 -17.02 -4.83 5.15
C LEU A 58 -16.41 -4.04 3.98
N ASN A 59 -15.51 -3.10 4.25
CA ASN A 59 -14.83 -2.31 3.22
C ASN A 59 -13.82 -3.14 2.40
N ILE A 60 -13.37 -4.28 2.93
CA ILE A 60 -12.52 -5.24 2.18
C ILE A 60 -13.29 -5.85 1.00
N PHE A 61 -14.62 -5.93 1.07
CA PHE A 61 -15.44 -6.42 -0.04
C PHE A 61 -15.70 -5.37 -1.12
N GLN A 62 -15.40 -4.10 -0.87
CA GLN A 62 -15.49 -3.07 -1.90
C GLN A 62 -14.28 -3.18 -2.82
N THR A 63 -14.45 -3.98 -3.87
CA THR A 63 -13.51 -4.14 -4.97
C THR A 63 -13.75 -3.06 -6.01
N VAL A 64 -12.67 -2.48 -6.53
CA VAL A 64 -12.69 -1.49 -7.60
C VAL A 64 -13.19 -2.15 -8.88
N GLN A 65 -14.31 -1.66 -9.39
CA GLN A 65 -14.87 -2.06 -10.69
C GLN A 65 -14.51 -1.01 -11.75
N PRO A 66 -14.44 -1.38 -13.04
CA PRO A 66 -14.34 -0.39 -14.11
C PRO A 66 -15.46 0.66 -14.02
N GLY A 67 -15.12 1.93 -14.22
CA GLY A 67 -16.02 3.09 -14.08
C GLY A 67 -16.17 3.62 -12.63
N ALA A 68 -15.57 2.96 -11.63
CA ALA A 68 -15.55 3.50 -10.27
C ALA A 68 -14.53 4.64 -10.14
N VAL A 69 -14.83 5.61 -9.27
CA VAL A 69 -13.89 6.68 -8.93
C VAL A 69 -13.18 6.30 -7.64
N VAL A 70 -11.85 6.22 -7.69
CA VAL A 70 -11.04 5.80 -6.54
C VAL A 70 -10.03 6.86 -6.15
N LEU A 71 -9.83 7.01 -4.84
CA LEU A 71 -8.74 7.80 -4.30
C LEU A 71 -7.55 6.87 -4.07
N THR A 72 -6.41 7.21 -4.66
CA THR A 72 -5.23 6.36 -4.69
C THR A 72 -4.02 7.13 -4.22
N ASP A 73 -3.34 6.60 -3.21
CA ASP A 73 -1.99 7.02 -2.86
C ASP A 73 -1.01 6.43 -3.86
N VAL A 74 -0.07 7.24 -4.34
CA VAL A 74 0.82 6.87 -5.43
C VAL A 74 2.26 7.23 -5.12
N THR A 75 3.19 6.35 -5.48
CA THR A 75 4.62 6.66 -5.59
C THR A 75 5.10 6.24 -6.95
N ILE A 76 5.52 7.20 -7.78
CA ILE A 76 6.08 6.91 -9.10
C ILE A 76 7.59 6.86 -8.99
N ARG A 77 8.18 5.87 -9.65
CA ARG A 77 9.61 5.63 -9.69
C ARG A 77 10.14 5.65 -11.11
N ASP A 78 11.34 6.17 -11.27
CA ASP A 78 12.09 6.05 -12.51
C ASP A 78 12.65 4.63 -12.71
N ASP A 79 13.33 4.42 -13.83
CA ASP A 79 14.03 3.19 -14.19
C ASP A 79 15.23 2.86 -13.29
N LEU A 80 15.74 3.85 -12.55
CA LEU A 80 16.76 3.69 -11.51
C LEU A 80 16.12 3.39 -10.13
N ASN A 81 14.81 3.11 -10.10
CA ASN A 81 14.00 2.79 -8.92
C ASN A 81 13.93 3.93 -7.88
N ARG A 82 14.17 5.17 -8.30
CA ARG A 82 14.19 6.37 -7.45
C ARG A 82 12.78 6.98 -7.42
N PRO A 83 12.28 7.41 -6.26
CA PRO A 83 10.98 8.06 -6.18
C PRO A 83 11.05 9.44 -6.83
N VAL A 84 10.23 9.65 -7.84
CA VAL A 84 10.12 10.94 -8.57
C VAL A 84 9.02 11.80 -7.97
N LEU A 85 7.90 11.16 -7.63
CA LEU A 85 6.82 11.77 -6.86
C LEU A 85 6.21 10.74 -5.93
N THR A 86 5.63 11.22 -4.83
CA THR A 86 4.95 10.38 -3.86
C THR A 86 3.83 11.15 -3.16
N THR A 87 2.82 10.43 -2.68
CA THR A 87 1.84 10.94 -1.70
C THR A 87 2.25 10.60 -0.27
N SER A 88 3.31 9.80 -0.06
CA SER A 88 3.79 9.38 1.26
C SER A 88 4.82 10.37 1.82
N GLU A 89 4.49 11.00 2.94
CA GLU A 89 5.42 11.87 3.68
C GLU A 89 6.70 11.13 4.11
N THR A 90 6.60 9.83 4.43
CA THR A 90 7.75 9.02 4.83
C THR A 90 8.73 8.78 3.68
N ILE A 91 8.22 8.49 2.48
CA ILE A 91 9.09 8.34 1.29
C ILE A 91 9.69 9.69 0.93
N TYR A 92 8.90 10.76 1.01
CA TYR A 92 9.37 12.12 0.76
C TYR A 92 10.50 12.52 1.72
N SER A 93 10.31 12.34 3.03
CA SER A 93 11.34 12.69 4.02
C SER A 93 12.61 11.87 3.84
N SER A 94 12.49 10.57 3.58
CA SER A 94 13.64 9.69 3.32
C SER A 94 14.43 10.13 2.08
N ALA A 95 13.75 10.54 1.01
CA ALA A 95 14.41 11.01 -0.20
C ALA A 95 15.12 12.37 0.00
N LEU A 96 14.57 13.25 0.84
CA LEU A 96 15.24 14.50 1.21
C LEU A 96 16.52 14.26 2.02
N GLU A 97 16.51 13.29 2.94
CA GLU A 97 17.71 12.88 3.69
C GLU A 97 18.83 12.36 2.77
N GLU A 98 18.44 11.73 1.65
CA GLU A 98 19.36 11.28 0.59
C GLU A 98 19.73 12.38 -0.42
N ASN A 99 19.32 13.63 -0.18
CA ASN A 99 19.55 14.77 -1.08
C ASN A 99 19.02 14.52 -2.51
N ARG A 100 17.87 13.85 -2.62
CA ARG A 100 17.20 13.58 -3.90
C ARG A 100 16.05 14.53 -4.15
N THR A 101 15.76 14.75 -5.43
CA THR A 101 14.61 15.56 -5.84
C THR A 101 13.38 14.67 -5.97
N VAL A 102 12.43 14.83 -5.04
CA VAL A 102 11.13 14.16 -5.09
C VAL A 102 10.02 15.18 -4.84
N PHE A 103 8.87 14.98 -5.47
CA PHE A 103 7.69 15.81 -5.21
C PHE A 103 6.71 15.10 -4.29
N LEU A 104 6.29 15.78 -3.22
CA LEU A 104 5.11 15.38 -2.46
C LEU A 104 3.88 15.94 -3.18
N VAL A 105 2.95 15.06 -3.56
CA VAL A 105 1.72 15.44 -4.29
C VAL A 105 0.46 15.04 -3.54
N SER A 106 -0.66 15.63 -3.93
CA SER A 106 -1.98 15.22 -3.43
C SER A 106 -2.36 13.80 -3.89
N PRO A 107 -3.16 13.05 -3.12
CA PRO A 107 -3.70 11.76 -3.56
C PRO A 107 -4.37 11.83 -4.94
N LEU A 108 -4.15 10.81 -5.76
CA LEU A 108 -4.62 10.75 -7.13
C LEU A 108 -6.08 10.27 -7.17
N VAL A 109 -6.94 11.05 -7.83
CA VAL A 109 -8.29 10.61 -8.19
C VAL A 109 -8.22 9.87 -9.53
N VAL A 110 -8.61 8.60 -9.52
CA VAL A 110 -8.51 7.69 -10.67
C VAL A 110 -9.89 7.23 -11.09
N ASP A 111 -10.20 7.38 -12.37
CA ASP A 111 -11.37 6.80 -13.01
C ASP A 111 -10.99 5.37 -13.44
N ALA A 112 -11.43 4.38 -12.68
CA ALA A 112 -10.92 3.01 -12.78
C ALA A 112 -11.25 2.37 -14.13
N GLY A 113 -10.23 1.85 -14.81
CA GLY A 113 -10.36 1.24 -16.14
C GLY A 113 -10.59 2.24 -17.28
N GLU A 114 -10.58 3.55 -17.00
CA GLU A 114 -10.74 4.60 -18.00
C GLU A 114 -9.43 5.37 -18.22
N GLY A 115 -9.02 5.51 -19.49
CA GLY A 115 -7.82 6.28 -19.84
C GLY A 115 -8.03 7.79 -19.73
N SER A 116 -6.96 8.56 -19.86
CA SER A 116 -7.09 10.03 -19.95
C SER A 116 -7.60 10.43 -21.35
N SER A 117 -8.57 11.35 -21.42
CA SER A 117 -9.07 11.92 -22.67
C SER A 117 -8.19 13.04 -23.25
N GLY A 118 -7.15 13.47 -22.52
CA GLY A 118 -6.21 14.52 -22.92
C GLY A 118 -4.76 14.05 -23.02
N SER A 119 -3.82 15.00 -23.07
CA SER A 119 -2.37 14.74 -23.09
C SER A 119 -1.81 14.21 -21.77
N GLY A 120 -2.53 14.40 -20.67
CA GLY A 120 -2.11 13.98 -19.34
C GLY A 120 -3.09 14.38 -18.25
N ARG A 121 -2.61 14.32 -17.00
CA ARG A 121 -3.25 14.81 -15.79
C ARG A 121 -2.25 15.64 -15.00
N SER A 122 -2.75 16.70 -14.38
CA SER A 122 -1.94 17.60 -13.57
C SER A 122 -2.19 17.30 -12.10
N LEU A 123 -1.11 17.08 -11.35
CA LEU A 123 -1.16 16.74 -9.93
C LEU A 123 -0.65 17.90 -9.09
N PRO A 124 -1.45 18.45 -8.16
CA PRO A 124 -1.00 19.54 -7.30
C PRO A 124 0.19 19.08 -6.44
N ILE A 125 1.29 19.83 -6.53
CA ILE A 125 2.48 19.63 -5.69
C ILE A 125 2.21 20.30 -4.35
N LEU A 126 2.40 19.54 -3.27
CA LEU A 126 2.34 20.00 -1.89
C LEU A 126 3.71 20.50 -1.43
N ALA A 127 4.79 19.81 -1.81
CA ALA A 127 6.17 20.20 -1.48
C ALA A 127 7.18 19.62 -2.51
N PRO A 128 8.35 20.26 -2.69
CA PRO A 128 8.76 21.54 -2.10
C PRO A 128 8.12 22.76 -2.79
N GLN A 129 7.58 22.60 -3.99
CA GLN A 129 7.02 23.69 -4.81
C GLN A 129 5.49 23.78 -4.66
N SER A 130 5.03 24.11 -3.45
CA SER A 130 3.59 24.24 -3.18
C SER A 130 2.94 25.25 -4.12
N GLY A 131 1.84 24.85 -4.79
CA GLY A 131 1.11 25.67 -5.76
C GLY A 131 1.53 25.48 -7.22
N ALA A 132 2.57 24.69 -7.49
CA ALA A 132 2.86 24.19 -8.84
C ALA A 132 2.14 22.85 -9.09
N ASN A 133 2.03 22.46 -10.36
CA ASN A 133 1.48 21.18 -10.77
C ASN A 133 2.59 20.27 -11.31
N TYR A 134 2.44 18.96 -11.13
CA TYR A 134 3.25 17.93 -11.77
C TYR A 134 2.49 17.33 -12.96
N THR A 135 3.12 17.16 -14.12
CA THR A 135 2.49 16.52 -15.29
C THR A 135 2.67 15.00 -15.28
N LEU A 136 1.56 14.28 -15.15
CA LEU A 136 1.46 12.84 -15.42
C LEU A 136 0.97 12.64 -16.86
N PHE A 137 1.68 11.89 -17.69
CA PHE A 137 1.26 11.68 -19.08
C PHE A 137 0.06 10.75 -19.19
N ALA A 138 -0.71 10.88 -20.27
CA ALA A 138 -1.94 10.12 -20.48
C ALA A 138 -1.72 8.60 -20.44
N GLN A 139 -0.60 8.12 -20.97
CA GLN A 139 -0.23 6.71 -20.96
C GLN A 139 0.03 6.20 -19.54
N GLU A 140 0.74 7.00 -18.73
CA GLU A 140 1.03 6.68 -17.32
C GLU A 140 -0.27 6.65 -16.50
N TYR A 141 -1.14 7.65 -16.69
CA TYR A 141 -2.44 7.67 -16.06
C TYR A 141 -3.29 6.46 -16.46
N SER A 142 -3.30 6.09 -17.74
CA SER A 142 -4.09 4.95 -18.24
C SER A 142 -3.58 3.61 -17.68
N ALA A 143 -2.26 3.47 -17.52
CA ALA A 143 -1.66 2.32 -16.84
C ALA A 143 -2.12 2.25 -15.38
N ILE A 144 -2.06 3.37 -14.65
CA ILE A 144 -2.55 3.46 -13.26
C ILE A 144 -4.05 3.14 -13.18
N ALA A 145 -4.87 3.72 -14.06
CA ALA A 145 -6.31 3.49 -14.13
C ALA A 145 -6.67 2.02 -14.37
N THR A 146 -5.89 1.33 -15.20
CA THR A 146 -6.06 -0.11 -15.41
C THR A 146 -5.60 -0.89 -14.18
N GLY A 147 -4.48 -0.50 -13.56
CA GLY A 147 -3.87 -1.20 -12.45
C GLY A 147 -4.64 -1.12 -11.12
N VAL A 148 -5.55 -0.16 -10.95
CA VAL A 148 -6.43 -0.10 -9.77
C VAL A 148 -7.62 -1.04 -9.84
N VAL A 149 -8.00 -1.52 -11.03
CA VAL A 149 -9.17 -2.40 -11.21
C VAL A 149 -8.93 -3.73 -10.50
N GLY A 150 -9.91 -4.17 -9.72
CA GLY A 150 -9.83 -5.42 -8.94
C GLY A 150 -9.13 -5.28 -7.58
N LEU A 151 -8.54 -4.12 -7.25
CA LEU A 151 -8.06 -3.85 -5.90
C LEU A 151 -9.23 -3.65 -4.95
N HIS A 152 -9.02 -3.92 -3.66
CA HIS A 152 -9.95 -3.55 -2.60
C HIS A 152 -9.47 -2.29 -1.88
N THR A 153 -10.31 -1.70 -1.02
CA THR A 153 -9.88 -0.63 -0.11
C THR A 153 -8.73 -1.14 0.77
N GLY A 154 -7.62 -0.38 0.84
CA GLY A 154 -6.36 -0.76 1.47
C GLY A 154 -5.49 -1.72 0.64
N GLY A 155 -5.96 -2.14 -0.53
CA GLY A 155 -5.20 -2.97 -1.47
C GLY A 155 -4.06 -2.19 -2.12
N THR A 156 -2.98 -2.90 -2.41
CA THR A 156 -1.77 -2.33 -3.03
C THR A 156 -1.44 -3.03 -4.33
N ALA A 157 -0.83 -2.30 -5.25
CA ALA A 157 -0.31 -2.84 -6.50
C ALA A 157 0.90 -2.05 -6.97
N THR A 158 1.82 -2.71 -7.66
CA THR A 158 2.87 -2.04 -8.45
C THR A 158 2.53 -2.20 -9.92
N VAL A 159 2.37 -1.08 -10.60
CA VAL A 159 2.00 -1.01 -12.01
C VAL A 159 3.21 -0.58 -12.82
N ARG A 160 3.42 -1.22 -13.96
CA ARG A 160 4.43 -0.80 -14.94
C ARG A 160 3.91 0.37 -15.74
N LEU A 161 4.68 1.45 -15.78
CA LEU A 161 4.41 2.65 -16.58
C LEU A 161 5.19 2.65 -17.90
N ASP A 162 6.21 1.79 -18.02
CA ASP A 162 7.18 1.70 -19.11
C ASP A 162 6.64 1.06 -20.41
N GLY A 163 5.39 1.38 -20.79
CA GLY A 163 4.76 0.84 -22.00
C GLY A 163 5.51 1.16 -23.30
N ASN A 164 6.30 2.25 -23.34
CA ASN A 164 7.27 2.55 -24.39
C ASN A 164 8.41 3.40 -23.83
N VAL A 165 9.61 2.82 -23.77
CA VAL A 165 10.90 3.46 -23.39
C VAL A 165 11.36 4.49 -24.45
N THR A 166 10.46 4.97 -25.31
CA THR A 166 10.79 5.77 -26.51
C THR A 166 10.78 7.27 -26.28
N ASP A 167 10.43 7.74 -25.09
CA ASP A 167 10.48 9.17 -24.75
C ASP A 167 11.87 9.57 -24.29
N GLU A 168 12.87 9.24 -25.11
CA GLU A 168 14.22 9.76 -25.03
C GLU A 168 14.38 10.92 -25.99
N ARG A 169 14.99 12.01 -25.52
CA ARG A 169 15.28 13.18 -26.37
C ARG A 169 16.76 13.53 -26.29
N PHE A 170 17.31 13.80 -27.46
CA PHE A 170 18.66 14.28 -27.62
C PHE A 170 18.69 15.80 -27.47
N TYR A 171 19.69 16.30 -26.74
CA TYR A 171 19.97 17.71 -26.57
C TYR A 171 21.46 17.98 -26.77
N SER A 172 21.78 19.00 -27.55
CA SER A 172 23.14 19.58 -27.59
C SER A 172 23.52 20.16 -26.21
N VAL A 173 24.81 20.47 -26.03
CA VAL A 173 25.29 21.16 -24.82
C VAL A 173 24.49 22.45 -24.57
N GLU A 174 24.34 23.27 -25.61
CA GLU A 174 23.67 24.57 -25.51
C GLU A 174 22.20 24.42 -25.14
N GLU A 175 21.49 23.46 -25.75
CA GLU A 175 20.09 23.19 -25.42
C GLU A 175 19.94 22.65 -24.00
N PHE A 176 20.83 21.77 -23.56
CA PHE A 176 20.79 21.22 -22.20
C PHE A 176 21.02 22.29 -21.14
N GLU A 177 21.96 23.22 -21.37
CA GLU A 177 22.18 24.37 -20.49
C GLU A 177 20.99 25.34 -20.48
N GLN A 178 20.33 25.54 -21.63
CA GLN A 178 19.10 26.34 -21.72
C GLN A 178 17.93 25.73 -20.94
N LEU A 179 17.90 24.40 -20.80
CA LEU A 179 16.94 23.69 -19.95
C LEU A 179 17.27 23.80 -18.45
N GLY A 180 18.37 24.47 -18.08
CA GLY A 180 18.86 24.59 -16.70
C GLY A 180 19.75 23.43 -16.25
N GLY A 181 20.21 22.60 -17.19
CA GLY A 181 21.21 21.57 -16.92
C GLY A 181 22.62 22.14 -16.77
N ASP A 182 23.47 21.41 -16.06
CA ASP A 182 24.91 21.69 -15.96
C ASP A 182 25.67 20.62 -16.75
N PHE A 183 26.01 20.90 -18.01
CA PHE A 183 26.66 19.90 -18.87
C PHE A 183 28.03 19.47 -18.34
N ALA A 184 28.76 20.37 -17.66
CA ALA A 184 30.09 20.07 -17.14
C ALA A 184 30.01 18.97 -16.06
N ASN A 185 29.04 19.08 -15.16
CA ASN A 185 28.86 18.18 -14.02
C ASN A 185 27.83 17.05 -14.25
N ALA A 186 27.03 17.11 -15.32
CA ALA A 186 26.01 16.09 -15.60
C ALA A 186 26.62 14.70 -15.84
N THR A 187 26.06 13.69 -15.19
CA THR A 187 26.42 12.27 -15.39
C THR A 187 25.16 11.47 -15.69
N ILE A 188 25.31 10.22 -16.15
CA ILE A 188 24.16 9.32 -16.30
C ILE A 188 23.47 9.19 -14.93
N GLY A 189 22.16 9.43 -14.90
CA GLY A 189 21.34 9.50 -13.70
C GLY A 189 21.15 10.90 -13.12
N THR A 190 21.85 11.93 -13.61
CA THR A 190 21.58 13.32 -13.17
C THR A 190 20.12 13.68 -13.45
N GLU A 191 19.39 14.09 -12.41
CA GLU A 191 17.98 14.49 -12.47
C GLU A 191 17.84 15.96 -12.86
N LEU A 192 16.81 16.26 -13.63
CA LEU A 192 16.39 17.62 -13.97
C LEU A 192 14.88 17.75 -13.80
N VAL A 193 14.44 18.94 -13.40
CA VAL A 193 13.02 19.31 -13.34
C VAL A 193 12.76 20.29 -14.46
N LEU A 194 11.89 19.92 -15.39
CA LEU A 194 11.53 20.74 -16.55
C LEU A 194 10.08 21.21 -16.46
N ALA A 195 9.83 22.44 -16.88
CA ALA A 195 8.48 23.00 -16.97
C ALA A 195 7.88 22.80 -18.36
N PHE A 196 6.63 22.37 -18.40
CA PHE A 196 5.83 22.15 -19.60
C PHE A 196 4.62 23.09 -19.58
N ILE A 197 4.25 23.59 -20.76
CA ILE A 197 3.04 24.38 -20.93
C ILE A 197 1.87 23.41 -21.11
N GLU A 198 0.84 23.54 -20.27
CA GLU A 198 -0.32 22.63 -20.31
C GLU A 198 -1.35 23.05 -21.37
N ASN A 199 -1.41 24.35 -21.66
CA ASN A 199 -2.34 24.99 -22.61
C ASN A 199 -1.56 25.80 -23.67
N PRO A 200 -0.88 25.15 -24.62
CA PRO A 200 -0.03 25.84 -25.61
C PRO A 200 -0.79 26.87 -26.46
N GLU A 201 -2.10 26.71 -26.64
CA GLU A 201 -2.99 27.67 -27.30
C GLU A 201 -2.99 29.05 -26.63
N ALA A 202 -2.77 29.12 -25.31
CA ALA A 202 -2.69 30.37 -24.56
C ALA A 202 -1.51 31.25 -24.99
N LEU A 203 -0.47 30.67 -25.60
CA LEU A 203 0.64 31.42 -26.19
C LEU A 203 0.22 32.27 -27.40
N TYR A 204 -0.92 31.93 -28.02
CA TYR A 204 -1.37 32.55 -29.26
C TYR A 204 -2.60 33.44 -29.10
N ASP A 205 -3.39 33.29 -28.03
CA ASP A 205 -4.65 34.02 -27.86
C ASP A 205 -4.52 35.36 -27.08
N ASN A 206 -3.40 35.60 -26.40
CA ASN A 206 -3.07 36.81 -25.61
C ASN A 206 -4.13 37.25 -24.56
N THR A 207 -5.10 36.37 -24.26
CA THR A 207 -6.20 36.60 -23.31
C THR A 207 -6.20 35.58 -22.18
N THR A 208 -5.61 34.41 -22.43
CA THR A 208 -5.45 33.31 -21.49
C THR A 208 -4.02 33.31 -20.98
N ALA A 209 -3.84 33.24 -19.66
CA ALA A 209 -2.51 33.05 -19.09
C ALA A 209 -2.06 31.59 -19.32
N PRO A 210 -0.81 31.36 -19.80
CA PRO A 210 -0.28 30.00 -19.90
C PRO A 210 -0.12 29.40 -18.50
N SER A 211 -0.59 28.17 -18.32
CA SER A 211 -0.34 27.36 -17.13
C SER A 211 0.84 26.42 -17.38
N TYR A 212 1.60 26.19 -16.33
CA TYR A 212 2.81 25.39 -16.37
C TYR A 212 2.71 24.26 -15.35
N ALA A 213 3.22 23.10 -15.74
CA ALA A 213 3.42 21.98 -14.85
C ALA A 213 4.83 21.43 -15.01
N VAL A 214 5.41 20.96 -13.91
CA VAL A 214 6.76 20.43 -13.89
C VAL A 214 6.76 18.93 -14.11
N ARG A 215 7.88 18.41 -14.59
CA ARG A 215 8.14 16.99 -14.69
C ARG A 215 9.62 16.72 -14.47
N THR A 216 9.92 15.61 -13.82
CA THR A 216 11.30 15.16 -13.64
C THR A 216 11.74 14.30 -14.80
N THR A 217 12.99 14.46 -15.21
CA THR A 217 13.69 13.65 -16.20
C THR A 217 15.10 13.37 -15.70
N HIS A 218 15.81 12.44 -16.33
CA HIS A 218 17.22 12.19 -16.03
C HIS A 218 18.02 11.88 -17.28
N VAL A 219 19.33 12.11 -17.17
CA VAL A 219 20.31 11.79 -18.21
C VAL A 219 20.47 10.27 -18.30
N VAL A 220 20.23 9.70 -19.48
CA VAL A 220 20.45 8.27 -19.77
C VAL A 220 21.68 8.02 -20.62
N ASN A 221 22.15 9.04 -21.34
CA ASN A 221 23.38 8.97 -22.12
C ASN A 221 24.06 10.36 -22.15
N ARG A 222 25.39 10.36 -22.25
CA ARG A 222 26.23 11.56 -22.39
C ARG A 222 27.35 11.28 -23.39
N SER A 223 27.48 12.16 -24.38
CA SER A 223 28.64 12.23 -25.27
C SER A 223 29.52 13.42 -24.92
N THR A 224 30.52 13.71 -25.77
CA THR A 224 31.38 14.89 -25.65
C THR A 224 30.64 16.22 -25.89
N ASP A 225 29.51 16.18 -26.57
CA ASP A 225 28.79 17.33 -27.13
C ASP A 225 27.27 17.26 -26.98
N SER A 226 26.75 16.25 -26.27
CA SER A 226 25.31 16.06 -26.11
C SER A 226 24.95 15.25 -24.88
N VAL A 227 23.68 15.32 -24.51
CA VAL A 227 23.05 14.43 -23.56
C VAL A 227 21.73 13.88 -24.11
N THR A 228 21.36 12.70 -23.64
CA THR A 228 20.03 12.12 -23.88
C THR A 228 19.28 12.11 -22.57
N LEU A 229 18.08 12.70 -22.56
CA LEU A 229 17.18 12.74 -21.42
C LEU A 229 16.03 11.76 -21.64
N ARG A 230 15.65 11.03 -20.58
CA ARG A 230 14.49 10.13 -20.59
C ARG A 230 13.36 10.73 -19.78
N PHE A 231 12.17 10.76 -20.36
CA PHE A 231 10.99 11.36 -19.74
C PHE A 231 10.03 10.33 -19.16
N SER A 232 10.13 9.06 -19.54
CA SER A 232 9.25 7.99 -19.07
C SER A 232 9.61 7.53 -17.66
N HIS A 233 8.60 7.28 -16.82
CA HIS A 233 8.77 6.60 -15.54
C HIS A 233 8.60 5.08 -15.68
N ALA A 234 9.17 4.31 -14.76
CA ALA A 234 9.18 2.85 -14.86
C ALA A 234 7.97 2.22 -14.17
N THR A 235 7.67 2.63 -12.93
CA THR A 235 6.64 1.99 -12.12
C THR A 235 5.87 2.98 -11.26
N ALA A 236 4.62 2.64 -10.95
CA ALA A 236 3.80 3.30 -9.93
C ALA A 236 3.42 2.29 -8.84
N ASP A 237 3.80 2.57 -7.60
CA ASP A 237 3.30 1.89 -6.42
C ASP A 237 1.99 2.56 -6.00
N LEU A 238 0.91 1.80 -5.94
CA LEU A 238 -0.46 2.26 -5.69
C LEU A 238 -0.99 1.69 -4.39
N THR A 239 -1.73 2.50 -3.64
CA THR A 239 -2.55 2.06 -2.51
C THR A 239 -3.94 2.68 -2.62
N VAL A 240 -4.99 1.87 -2.69
CA VAL A 240 -6.36 2.37 -2.77
C VAL A 240 -6.82 2.78 -1.38
N SER A 241 -7.03 4.07 -1.15
CA SER A 241 -7.48 4.60 0.14
C SER A 241 -9.00 4.65 0.25
N ASN A 242 -9.70 4.90 -0.87
CA ASN A 242 -11.15 4.93 -0.90
C ASN A 242 -11.72 4.53 -2.26
N VAL A 243 -12.87 3.84 -2.25
CA VAL A 243 -13.62 3.48 -3.46
C VAL A 243 -15.00 4.12 -3.41
N ARG A 244 -15.32 4.92 -4.43
CA ARG A 244 -16.65 5.46 -4.64
C ARG A 244 -17.25 4.84 -5.90
N SER A 245 -18.28 4.04 -5.72
CA SER A 245 -19.10 3.52 -6.82
C SER A 245 -19.73 4.69 -7.59
N GLY A 246 -19.59 4.67 -8.91
CA GLY A 246 -20.27 5.59 -9.83
C GLY A 246 -21.76 5.33 -9.91
#